data_AF-A0A966YAV5-F1
#
_entry.id   AF-A0A966YAV5-F1
#
_cell.length_a   1.000
_cell.length_b   1.000
_cell.length_c   1.000
_cell.angle_alpha   90.00
_cell.angle_beta   90.00
_cell.angle_gamma   90.00
#
_symmetry.space_group_name_H-M   'P 1'
#
loop_
_entity.id
_entity.type
_entity.pdbx_description
1 polymer ?
#
loop_
_entity_poly.entity_id
_entity_poly.type
_entity_poly.pdbx_seq_one_letter_code
_entity_poly.pdbx_strand_id
1 'polypeptide(L)'
;GQYVVGPLAVAVLPEAIATVAADAERLVRLVELSMLYEVPIEPSNWTLLRQTIGHEPPPVTALARQRLWGMFSSVGPLGLALRRLHELRLLERLLPAFAHARCLLQFNNFHKYTVDEHCLLSVAKATDLDADGGWLGDVWRQIRRRRRLVLLALLIHDLGKGYEGDHSEIGAEIAREVATSFGLPEDEIEIVEFLVLRHLLMAELAFRRNVDDDSLVLQFAREVGSPEVLRMLTVLTMADIAAVGPGVWNRWKADLLSELYQRTLRFLDPDANATGADRRRAELNQLLTGRDKQDPVIRLAAGLPRAYLRSQQPRQVVEELTRLAKLSAGNQFVTARWQAETATVSVTVGLRAPTVTGVFHRIAAGLASQRLEVLSADISTLDNEFLIDHFRVIDRDYAGQTPAERLAEIAPARRGQDASRASAFGTFGEDQHLSRPDR
;
A
#
# COMPACT_ATOMS: atom_id res chain seq x y z
N GLY A 1 -1.66 23.77 -37.51
CA GLY A 1 -1.22 22.45 -37.02
C GLY A 1 -2.09 21.37 -37.62
N GLN A 2 -1.71 20.09 -37.55
CA GLN A 2 -2.48 18.96 -38.14
C GLN A 2 -3.67 18.50 -37.27
N TYR A 3 -3.74 18.99 -36.03
CA TYR A 3 -4.69 18.57 -35.01
C TYR A 3 -5.52 19.74 -34.51
N VAL A 4 -6.74 19.43 -34.10
CA VAL A 4 -7.64 20.33 -33.37
C VAL A 4 -7.93 19.70 -32.02
N VAL A 5 -7.65 20.42 -30.93
CA VAL A 5 -8.02 20.04 -29.57
C VAL A 5 -9.23 20.89 -29.19
N GLY A 6 -10.40 20.28 -29.19
CA GLY A 6 -11.64 20.91 -28.76
C GLY A 6 -11.99 20.55 -27.31
N PRO A 7 -13.04 21.17 -26.74
CA PRO A 7 -13.48 20.91 -25.38
C PRO A 7 -14.07 19.51 -25.17
N LEU A 8 -14.43 18.81 -26.26
CA LEU A 8 -15.11 17.50 -26.21
C LEU A 8 -14.32 16.39 -26.93
N ALA A 9 -13.36 16.73 -27.78
CA ALA A 9 -12.60 15.76 -28.57
C ALA A 9 -11.30 16.35 -29.13
N VAL A 10 -10.34 15.48 -29.44
CA VAL A 10 -9.23 15.77 -30.35
C VAL A 10 -9.56 15.21 -31.74
N ALA A 11 -9.22 15.92 -32.80
CA ALA A 11 -9.38 15.46 -34.18
C ALA A 11 -8.15 15.80 -35.03
N VAL A 12 -7.94 15.02 -36.08
CA VAL A 12 -7.05 15.37 -37.20
C VAL A 12 -7.84 16.18 -38.22
N LEU A 13 -7.26 17.26 -38.75
CA LEU A 13 -7.88 18.01 -39.84
C LEU A 13 -8.12 17.11 -41.06
N PRO A 14 -9.27 17.20 -41.77
CA PRO A 14 -9.59 16.31 -42.89
C PRO A 14 -8.46 16.20 -43.94
N GLU A 15 -7.84 17.32 -44.30
CA GLU A 15 -6.72 17.41 -45.24
C GLU A 15 -5.42 16.75 -44.74
N ALA A 16 -5.29 16.56 -43.42
CA ALA A 16 -4.11 15.99 -42.78
C ALA A 16 -4.23 14.48 -42.50
N ILE A 17 -5.40 13.86 -42.71
CA ILE A 17 -5.64 12.44 -42.36
C ILE A 17 -4.64 11.51 -43.02
N ALA A 18 -4.44 11.61 -44.34
CA ALA A 18 -3.49 10.76 -45.05
C ALA A 18 -2.04 10.96 -44.54
N THR A 19 -1.68 12.20 -44.20
CA THR A 19 -0.35 12.55 -43.70
C THR A 19 -0.11 12.04 -42.28
N VAL A 20 -1.15 12.04 -41.43
CA VAL A 20 -1.08 11.48 -40.08
C VAL A 20 -1.08 9.95 -40.13
N ALA A 21 -1.92 9.34 -40.96
CA ALA A 21 -2.01 7.88 -41.12
C ALA A 21 -0.69 7.25 -41.60
N ALA A 22 0.08 7.97 -42.43
CA ALA A 22 1.36 7.49 -42.95
C ALA A 22 2.56 7.67 -42.00
N ASP A 23 2.37 8.20 -40.80
CA ASP A 23 3.46 8.60 -39.90
C ASP A 23 3.23 8.16 -38.45
N ALA A 24 4.05 7.23 -37.98
CA ALA A 24 3.96 6.67 -36.63
C ALA A 24 4.09 7.74 -35.54
N GLU A 25 4.94 8.75 -35.72
CA GLU A 25 5.12 9.82 -34.74
C GLU A 25 3.83 10.64 -34.58
N ARG A 26 3.19 10.95 -35.71
CA ARG A 26 1.93 11.71 -35.73
C ARG A 26 0.77 10.94 -35.14
N LEU A 27 0.72 9.62 -35.33
CA LEU A 27 -0.29 8.76 -34.70
C LEU A 27 -0.10 8.70 -33.19
N VAL A 28 1.14 8.49 -32.72
CA VAL A 28 1.45 8.54 -31.29
C VAL A 28 1.08 9.90 -30.71
N ARG A 29 1.39 11.00 -31.43
CA ARG A 29 1.02 12.35 -30.99
C ARG A 29 -0.49 12.56 -30.89
N LEU A 30 -1.29 12.05 -31.82
CA LEU A 30 -2.74 12.13 -31.74
C LEU A 30 -3.28 11.46 -30.46
N VAL A 31 -2.79 10.25 -30.18
CA VAL A 31 -3.17 9.48 -28.99
C VAL A 31 -2.68 10.18 -27.72
N GLU A 32 -1.45 10.70 -27.72
CA GLU A 32 -0.88 11.50 -26.62
C GLU A 32 -1.74 12.74 -26.33
N LEU A 33 -2.22 13.46 -27.35
CA LEU A 33 -3.12 14.61 -27.17
C LEU A 33 -4.45 14.19 -26.54
N SER A 34 -5.05 13.09 -27.00
CA SER A 34 -6.28 12.57 -26.39
C SER A 34 -6.08 12.20 -24.91
N MET A 35 -4.94 11.60 -24.57
CA MET A 35 -4.57 11.26 -23.20
C MET A 35 -4.35 12.52 -22.34
N LEU A 36 -3.56 13.48 -22.82
CA LEU A 36 -3.18 14.69 -22.08
C LEU A 36 -4.36 15.61 -21.75
N TYR A 37 -5.31 15.73 -22.69
CA TYR A 37 -6.49 16.56 -22.52
C TYR A 37 -7.70 15.77 -21.99
N GLU A 38 -7.55 14.47 -21.74
CA GLU A 38 -8.59 13.56 -21.25
C GLU A 38 -9.91 13.65 -22.04
N VAL A 39 -9.80 13.88 -23.36
CA VAL A 39 -10.92 13.93 -24.30
C VAL A 39 -10.74 12.86 -25.38
N PRO A 40 -11.82 12.23 -25.86
CA PRO A 40 -11.73 11.19 -26.88
C PRO A 40 -11.19 11.73 -28.21
N ILE A 41 -10.67 10.83 -29.05
CA ILE A 41 -10.50 11.13 -30.47
C ILE A 41 -11.88 11.13 -31.12
N GLU A 42 -12.18 12.13 -31.95
CA GLU A 42 -13.47 12.27 -32.62
C GLU A 42 -13.84 10.96 -33.39
N PRO A 43 -15.04 10.39 -33.18
CA PRO A 43 -15.34 9.04 -33.68
C PRO A 43 -15.25 8.84 -35.20
N SER A 44 -15.67 9.85 -35.99
CA SER A 44 -15.59 9.77 -37.46
C SER A 44 -14.14 9.83 -37.94
N ASN A 45 -13.32 10.68 -37.30
CA ASN A 45 -11.89 10.82 -37.49
C ASN A 45 -11.16 9.52 -37.16
N TRP A 46 -11.48 8.90 -36.02
CA TRP A 46 -10.90 7.63 -35.60
C TRP A 46 -11.24 6.50 -36.57
N THR A 47 -12.48 6.42 -37.04
CA THR A 47 -12.91 5.40 -38.00
C THR A 47 -12.18 5.55 -39.33
N LEU A 48 -12.06 6.77 -39.84
CA LEU A 48 -11.37 7.05 -41.09
C LEU A 48 -9.87 6.79 -41.00
N LEU A 49 -9.21 7.13 -39.88
CA LEU A 49 -7.81 6.80 -39.64
C LEU A 49 -7.57 5.28 -39.64
N ARG A 50 -8.40 4.51 -38.92
CA ARG A 50 -8.29 3.04 -38.91
C ARG A 50 -8.49 2.43 -40.29
N GLN A 51 -9.43 2.94 -41.08
CA GLN A 51 -9.65 2.49 -42.46
C GLN A 51 -8.45 2.82 -43.36
N THR A 52 -7.86 4.00 -43.18
CA THR A 52 -6.71 4.46 -43.98
C THR A 52 -5.44 3.65 -43.67
N ILE A 53 -5.21 3.32 -42.40
CA ILE A 53 -4.04 2.53 -41.95
C ILE A 53 -4.22 1.04 -42.29
N GLY A 54 -5.44 0.53 -42.17
CA GLY A 54 -5.73 -0.87 -42.42
C GLY A 54 -4.96 -1.80 -41.49
N HIS A 55 -4.28 -2.80 -42.06
CA HIS A 55 -3.50 -3.81 -41.32
C HIS A 55 -1.98 -3.54 -41.32
N GLU A 56 -1.55 -2.50 -42.04
CA GLU A 56 -0.14 -2.16 -42.25
C GLU A 56 0.15 -0.78 -41.64
N PRO A 57 0.45 -0.72 -40.33
CA PRO A 57 0.84 0.52 -39.68
C PRO A 57 2.14 1.09 -40.27
N PRO A 58 2.32 2.42 -40.23
CA PRO A 58 3.50 3.08 -40.76
C PRO A 58 4.78 2.63 -40.06
N PRO A 59 5.95 2.78 -40.71
CA PRO A 59 7.24 2.43 -40.11
C PRO A 59 7.48 3.27 -38.85
N VAL A 60 8.02 2.62 -37.82
CA VAL A 60 8.33 3.25 -36.55
C VAL A 60 9.65 4.01 -36.64
N THR A 61 9.63 5.24 -36.14
CA THR A 61 10.82 6.09 -36.00
C THR A 61 11.30 6.10 -34.55
N ALA A 62 12.57 6.44 -34.33
CA ALA A 62 13.11 6.64 -32.97
C ALA A 62 12.30 7.70 -32.19
N LEU A 63 11.83 8.75 -32.87
CA LEU A 63 11.01 9.80 -32.28
C LEU A 63 9.62 9.28 -31.85
N ALA A 64 8.98 8.42 -32.64
CA ALA A 64 7.73 7.79 -32.26
C ALA A 64 7.89 6.93 -30.99
N ARG A 65 8.99 6.18 -30.88
CA ARG A 65 9.32 5.39 -29.68
C ARG A 65 9.59 6.28 -28.47
N GLN A 66 10.34 7.37 -28.65
CA GLN A 66 10.60 8.34 -27.59
C GLN A 66 9.32 9.00 -27.08
N ARG A 67 8.38 9.34 -27.99
CA ARG A 67 7.07 9.86 -27.61
C ARG A 67 6.25 8.84 -26.82
N LEU A 68 6.20 7.58 -27.28
CA LEU A 68 5.55 6.50 -26.53
C LEU A 68 6.13 6.41 -25.12
N TRP A 69 7.46 6.42 -24.97
CA TRP A 69 8.09 6.39 -23.66
C TRP A 69 7.72 7.60 -22.79
N GLY A 70 7.61 8.79 -23.38
CA GLY A 70 7.15 10.00 -22.69
C GLY A 70 5.75 9.86 -22.08
N MET A 71 4.86 9.08 -22.72
CA MET A 71 3.51 8.84 -22.22
C MET A 71 3.51 8.08 -20.87
N PHE A 72 4.47 7.19 -20.63
CA PHE A 72 4.61 6.48 -19.35
C PHE A 72 4.96 7.40 -18.17
N SER A 73 5.44 8.61 -18.44
CA SER A 73 5.76 9.62 -17.43
C SER A 73 4.67 10.67 -17.26
N SER A 74 3.59 10.60 -18.06
CA SER A 74 2.51 11.58 -18.06
C SER A 74 1.42 11.22 -17.05
N VAL A 75 0.67 12.23 -16.60
CA VAL A 75 -0.57 12.02 -15.83
C VAL A 75 -1.70 11.87 -16.85
N GLY A 76 -2.48 10.79 -16.77
CA GLY A 76 -3.60 10.53 -17.67
C GLY A 76 -3.86 9.04 -17.89
N PRO A 77 -4.92 8.68 -18.65
CA PRO A 77 -5.38 7.29 -18.81
C PRO A 77 -4.49 6.49 -19.80
N LEU A 78 -3.27 6.14 -19.37
CA LEU A 78 -2.27 5.46 -20.20
C LEU A 78 -2.78 4.13 -20.77
N GLY A 79 -3.52 3.33 -20.01
CA GLY A 79 -4.06 2.04 -20.50
C GLY A 79 -5.00 2.22 -21.70
N LEU A 80 -5.82 3.29 -21.72
CA LEU A 80 -6.67 3.62 -22.87
C LEU A 80 -5.82 4.07 -24.07
N ALA A 81 -4.78 4.88 -23.83
CA ALA A 81 -3.88 5.34 -24.88
C ALA A 81 -3.14 4.17 -25.55
N LEU A 82 -2.58 3.26 -24.76
CA LEU A 82 -1.93 2.03 -25.25
C LEU A 82 -2.91 1.15 -26.03
N ARG A 83 -4.16 1.03 -25.57
CA ARG A 83 -5.22 0.32 -26.30
C ARG A 83 -5.51 0.95 -27.67
N ARG A 84 -5.53 2.27 -27.78
CA ARG A 84 -5.69 2.95 -29.07
C ARG A 84 -4.51 2.68 -30.02
N LEU A 85 -3.29 2.66 -29.51
CA LEU A 85 -2.11 2.28 -30.29
C LEU A 85 -2.19 0.81 -30.73
N HIS A 86 -2.68 -0.08 -29.86
CA HIS A 86 -2.95 -1.49 -30.19
C HIS A 86 -4.05 -1.63 -31.25
N GLU A 87 -5.15 -0.86 -31.18
CA GLU A 87 -6.20 -0.87 -32.22
C GLU A 87 -5.67 -0.51 -33.61
N LEU A 88 -4.61 0.31 -33.68
CA LEU A 88 -3.93 0.70 -34.93
C LEU A 88 -2.82 -0.28 -35.37
N ARG A 89 -2.60 -1.37 -34.64
CA ARG A 89 -1.44 -2.27 -34.78
C ARG A 89 -0.08 -1.59 -34.57
N LEU A 90 -0.09 -0.35 -34.08
CA LEU A 90 1.09 0.49 -33.94
C LEU A 90 1.87 0.14 -32.68
N LEU A 91 1.18 -0.31 -31.62
CA LEU A 91 1.81 -0.77 -30.38
C LEU A 91 2.77 -1.92 -30.67
N GLU A 92 2.39 -2.89 -31.50
CA GLU A 92 3.20 -4.05 -31.84
C GLU A 92 4.36 -3.71 -32.78
N ARG A 93 4.31 -2.58 -33.50
CA ARG A 93 5.49 -2.08 -34.22
C ARG A 93 6.45 -1.36 -33.29
N LEU A 94 5.92 -0.62 -32.32
CA LEU A 94 6.71 0.10 -31.31
C LEU A 94 7.36 -0.86 -30.30
N LEU A 95 6.65 -1.95 -29.98
CA LEU A 95 6.98 -3.03 -29.06
C LEU A 95 6.74 -4.40 -29.74
N PRO A 96 7.70 -4.90 -30.53
CA PRO A 96 7.55 -6.13 -31.32
C PRO A 96 7.07 -7.35 -30.53
N ALA A 97 7.52 -7.53 -29.29
CA ALA A 97 7.10 -8.65 -28.44
C ALA A 97 5.58 -8.67 -28.16
N PHE A 98 4.91 -7.51 -28.20
CA PHE A 98 3.47 -7.41 -28.00
C PHE A 98 2.65 -8.05 -29.14
N ALA A 99 3.26 -8.27 -30.31
CA ALA A 99 2.62 -8.94 -31.43
C ALA A 99 2.18 -10.37 -31.09
N HIS A 100 2.97 -11.10 -30.28
CA HIS A 100 2.68 -12.47 -29.87
C HIS A 100 1.45 -12.56 -28.96
N ALA A 101 1.28 -11.58 -28.07
CA ALA A 101 0.17 -11.54 -27.12
C ALA A 101 -1.19 -11.21 -27.73
N ARG A 102 -1.22 -10.72 -28.98
CA ARG A 102 -2.47 -10.29 -29.64
C ARG A 102 -3.47 -11.44 -29.72
N CYS A 103 -4.62 -11.25 -29.07
CA CYS A 103 -5.68 -12.25 -29.01
C CYS A 103 -5.24 -13.63 -28.48
N LEU A 104 -4.14 -13.70 -27.74
CA LEU A 104 -3.63 -14.94 -27.15
C LEU A 104 -4.50 -15.33 -25.95
N LEU A 105 -5.16 -16.48 -26.02
CA LEU A 105 -5.98 -17.01 -24.93
C LEU A 105 -5.08 -17.60 -23.83
N GLN A 106 -5.42 -17.32 -22.58
CA GLN A 106 -4.79 -17.95 -21.43
C GLN A 106 -5.52 -19.27 -21.11
N PHE A 107 -4.82 -20.39 -21.16
CA PHE A 107 -5.38 -21.71 -20.83
C PHE A 107 -5.40 -21.95 -19.31
N ASN A 108 -5.97 -21.03 -18.54
CA ASN A 108 -6.19 -21.19 -17.10
C ASN A 108 -7.60 -20.70 -16.71
N ASN A 109 -8.19 -21.31 -15.68
CA ASN A 109 -9.63 -21.14 -15.36
C ASN A 109 -10.00 -19.77 -14.76
N PHE A 110 -9.06 -18.83 -14.67
CA PHE A 110 -9.22 -17.60 -13.89
C PHE A 110 -9.19 -16.33 -14.74
N HIS A 111 -8.56 -16.35 -15.92
CA HIS A 111 -8.43 -15.15 -16.75
C HIS A 111 -9.63 -14.96 -17.67
N LYS A 112 -10.28 -13.81 -17.54
CA LYS A 112 -11.42 -13.43 -18.38
C LYS A 112 -10.98 -12.87 -19.74
N TYR A 113 -9.73 -12.47 -19.87
CA TYR A 113 -9.21 -11.66 -20.97
C TYR A 113 -8.03 -12.36 -21.67
N THR A 114 -7.81 -12.03 -22.94
CA THR A 114 -6.60 -12.41 -23.68
C THR A 114 -5.37 -11.72 -23.07
N VAL A 115 -4.17 -12.24 -23.34
CA VAL A 115 -2.93 -11.73 -22.76
C VAL A 115 -2.72 -10.24 -23.04
N ASP A 116 -2.92 -9.80 -24.28
CA ASP A 116 -2.84 -8.38 -24.67
C ASP A 116 -3.82 -7.50 -23.87
N GLU A 117 -5.08 -7.92 -23.80
CA GLU A 117 -6.13 -7.21 -23.08
C GLU A 117 -5.83 -7.11 -21.58
N HIS A 118 -5.35 -8.21 -20.99
CA HIS A 118 -4.95 -8.28 -19.59
C HIS A 118 -3.78 -7.32 -19.29
N CYS A 119 -2.76 -7.27 -20.13
CA CYS A 119 -1.63 -6.34 -19.97
C CYS A 119 -2.09 -4.88 -20.04
N LEU A 120 -2.93 -4.53 -21.02
CA LEU A 120 -3.49 -3.17 -21.16
C LEU A 120 -4.36 -2.77 -19.95
N LEU A 121 -5.18 -3.71 -19.46
CA LEU A 121 -6.04 -3.48 -18.29
C LEU A 121 -5.20 -3.35 -17.01
N SER A 122 -4.12 -4.13 -16.87
CA SER A 122 -3.18 -4.05 -15.75
C SER A 122 -2.56 -2.66 -15.62
N VAL A 123 -2.13 -2.07 -16.74
CA VAL A 123 -1.65 -0.67 -16.77
C VAL A 123 -2.74 0.30 -16.31
N ALA A 124 -3.98 0.13 -16.78
CA ALA A 124 -5.11 0.99 -16.37
C ALA A 124 -5.39 0.87 -14.85
N LYS A 125 -5.33 -0.34 -14.29
CA LYS A 125 -5.56 -0.58 -12.86
C LYS A 125 -4.49 0.04 -11.97
N ALA A 126 -3.24 0.09 -12.41
CA ALA A 126 -2.21 0.83 -11.68
C ALA A 126 -2.48 2.34 -11.71
N THR A 127 -2.91 2.91 -12.84
CA THR A 127 -3.21 4.34 -12.94
C THR A 127 -4.45 4.78 -12.14
N ASP A 128 -5.42 3.88 -11.90
CA ASP A 128 -6.57 4.15 -11.03
C ASP A 128 -6.15 4.54 -9.59
N LEU A 129 -4.93 4.15 -9.15
CA LEU A 129 -4.39 4.51 -7.84
C LEU A 129 -4.08 5.99 -7.66
N ASP A 130 -4.05 6.79 -8.74
CA ASP A 130 -3.90 8.25 -8.59
C ASP A 130 -5.07 8.88 -7.83
N ALA A 131 -6.27 8.29 -7.95
CA ALA A 131 -7.47 8.71 -7.22
C ALA A 131 -7.68 7.94 -5.90
N ASP A 132 -6.84 6.95 -5.59
CA ASP A 132 -6.97 6.13 -4.39
C ASP A 132 -6.42 6.86 -3.15
N GLY A 133 -7.30 7.07 -2.16
CA GLY A 133 -6.98 7.63 -0.85
C GLY A 133 -6.49 6.60 0.18
N GLY A 134 -6.49 5.31 -0.16
CA GLY A 134 -6.04 4.21 0.69
C GLY A 134 -4.53 3.97 0.66
N TRP A 135 -4.11 2.90 1.33
CA TRP A 135 -2.69 2.57 1.53
C TRP A 135 -1.97 2.25 0.21
N LEU A 136 -2.64 1.68 -0.78
CA LEU A 136 -2.07 1.43 -2.11
C LEU A 136 -1.85 2.73 -2.88
N GLY A 137 -2.79 3.67 -2.81
CA GLY A 137 -2.58 5.02 -3.32
C GLY A 137 -1.37 5.70 -2.67
N ASP A 138 -1.15 5.52 -1.37
CA ASP A 138 0.05 6.03 -0.69
C ASP A 138 1.34 5.38 -1.21
N VAL A 139 1.35 4.06 -1.37
CA VAL A 139 2.47 3.31 -1.96
C VAL A 139 2.76 3.80 -3.39
N TRP A 140 1.72 3.99 -4.20
CA TRP A 140 1.82 4.52 -5.56
C TRP A 140 2.40 5.95 -5.61
N ARG A 141 2.05 6.80 -4.64
CA ARG A 141 2.64 8.15 -4.49
C ARG A 141 4.11 8.09 -4.05
N GLN A 142 4.50 7.14 -3.22
CA GLN A 142 5.89 6.99 -2.75
C GLN A 142 6.85 6.62 -3.90
N ILE A 143 6.37 5.89 -4.91
CA ILE A 143 7.18 5.51 -6.10
C ILE A 143 7.04 6.47 -7.28
N ARG A 144 6.57 7.71 -7.07
CA ARG A 144 6.25 8.67 -8.15
C ARG A 144 7.31 8.79 -9.24
N ARG A 145 8.60 8.74 -8.89
CA ARG A 145 9.73 8.86 -9.85
C ARG A 145 9.95 7.60 -10.69
N ARG A 146 9.49 6.44 -10.22
CA ARG A 146 9.67 5.13 -10.86
C ARG A 146 8.37 4.52 -11.40
N ARG A 147 7.23 5.22 -11.31
CA ARG A 147 5.93 4.77 -11.85
C ARG A 147 6.02 4.25 -13.28
N ARG A 148 6.78 4.93 -14.15
CA ARG A 148 7.01 4.54 -15.54
C ARG A 148 7.57 3.11 -15.68
N LEU A 149 8.40 2.66 -14.75
CA LEU A 149 8.98 1.32 -14.74
C LEU A 149 7.94 0.27 -14.40
N VAL A 150 7.10 0.54 -13.39
CA VAL A 150 5.98 -0.35 -13.02
C VAL A 150 4.96 -0.45 -14.15
N LEU A 151 4.63 0.66 -14.78
CA LEU A 151 3.70 0.69 -15.92
C LEU A 151 4.27 -0.06 -17.14
N LEU A 152 5.58 0.06 -17.39
CA LEU A 152 6.24 -0.72 -18.42
C LEU A 152 6.23 -2.22 -18.09
N ALA A 153 6.61 -2.59 -16.87
CA ALA A 153 6.59 -3.97 -16.40
C ALA A 153 5.18 -4.57 -16.51
N LEU A 154 4.14 -3.86 -16.08
CA LEU A 154 2.74 -4.30 -16.22
C LEU A 154 2.32 -4.52 -17.68
N LEU A 155 2.79 -3.68 -18.60
CA LEU A 155 2.48 -3.86 -20.02
C LEU A 155 3.11 -5.13 -20.60
N ILE A 156 4.22 -5.61 -20.04
CA ILE A 156 5.03 -6.67 -20.64
C ILE A 156 5.18 -7.94 -19.79
N HIS A 157 4.67 -7.95 -18.56
CA HIS A 157 4.93 -9.01 -17.57
C HIS A 157 4.58 -10.42 -18.06
N ASP A 158 3.55 -10.49 -18.91
CA ASP A 158 2.94 -11.73 -19.37
C ASP A 158 3.32 -12.10 -20.82
N LEU A 159 4.21 -11.33 -21.47
CA LEU A 159 4.54 -11.54 -22.88
C LEU A 159 5.33 -12.82 -23.16
N GLY A 160 5.87 -13.47 -22.13
CA GLY A 160 6.47 -14.80 -22.26
C GLY A 160 5.44 -15.94 -22.38
N LYS A 161 4.14 -15.68 -22.15
CA LYS A 161 3.09 -16.71 -22.32
C LYS A 161 2.97 -17.13 -23.78
N GLY A 162 2.80 -18.42 -24.01
CA GLY A 162 2.67 -19.01 -25.35
C GLY A 162 3.98 -19.50 -25.96
N TYR A 163 5.12 -19.15 -25.37
CA TYR A 163 6.43 -19.71 -25.69
C TYR A 163 6.70 -21.02 -24.91
N GLU A 164 7.69 -21.79 -25.36
CA GLU A 164 8.16 -23.00 -24.66
C GLU A 164 9.11 -22.61 -23.51
N GLY A 165 8.78 -23.00 -22.28
CA GLY A 165 9.58 -22.70 -21.08
C GLY A 165 8.77 -21.99 -20.00
N ASP A 166 9.46 -21.44 -18.99
CA ASP A 166 8.83 -20.60 -17.97
C ASP A 166 8.56 -19.20 -18.53
N HIS A 167 7.29 -18.79 -18.53
CA HIS A 167 6.86 -17.51 -19.10
C HIS A 167 7.45 -16.28 -18.37
N SER A 168 7.83 -16.41 -17.10
CA SER A 168 8.43 -15.30 -16.35
C SER A 168 9.90 -15.12 -16.72
N GLU A 169 10.63 -16.22 -16.96
CA GLU A 169 12.02 -16.19 -17.47
C GLU A 169 12.06 -15.59 -18.88
N ILE A 170 11.21 -16.08 -19.78
CA ILE A 170 11.10 -15.54 -21.15
C ILE A 170 10.62 -14.08 -21.14
N GLY A 171 9.67 -13.77 -20.26
CA GLY A 171 9.21 -12.40 -20.04
C GLY A 171 10.33 -11.47 -19.58
N ALA A 172 11.25 -11.94 -18.75
CA ALA A 172 12.40 -11.17 -18.27
C ALA A 172 13.38 -10.83 -19.41
N GLU A 173 13.66 -11.79 -20.31
CA GLU A 173 14.46 -11.55 -21.52
C GLU A 173 13.81 -10.48 -22.41
N ILE A 174 12.51 -10.62 -22.68
CA ILE A 174 11.72 -9.63 -23.42
C ILE A 174 11.77 -8.27 -22.73
N ALA A 175 11.66 -8.23 -21.41
CA ALA A 175 11.68 -7.00 -20.62
C ALA A 175 13.00 -6.25 -20.78
N ARG A 176 14.13 -6.97 -20.74
CA ARG A 176 15.47 -6.40 -20.98
C ARG A 176 15.61 -5.84 -22.39
N GLU A 177 15.16 -6.57 -23.41
CA GLU A 177 15.19 -6.09 -24.80
C GLU A 177 14.35 -4.82 -24.97
N VAL A 178 13.12 -4.82 -24.44
CA VAL A 178 12.19 -3.69 -24.53
C VAL A 178 12.75 -2.47 -23.81
N ALA A 179 13.23 -2.62 -22.57
CA ALA A 179 13.81 -1.53 -21.79
C ALA A 179 15.06 -0.94 -22.47
N THR A 180 15.93 -1.79 -23.01
CA THR A 180 17.09 -1.36 -23.82
C THR A 180 16.64 -0.56 -25.04
N SER A 181 15.58 -1.02 -25.72
CA SER A 181 15.06 -0.38 -26.94
C SER A 181 14.50 1.03 -26.68
N PHE A 182 14.08 1.32 -25.45
CA PHE A 182 13.62 2.63 -24.98
C PHE A 182 14.78 3.50 -24.45
N GLY A 183 16.00 2.97 -24.36
CA GLY A 183 17.18 3.69 -23.87
C GLY A 183 17.19 3.89 -22.36
N LEU A 184 16.62 2.95 -21.59
CA LEU A 184 16.71 2.98 -20.13
C LEU A 184 18.17 2.73 -19.68
N PRO A 185 18.61 3.35 -18.57
CA PRO A 185 19.88 3.01 -17.96
C PRO A 185 19.82 1.62 -17.31
N GLU A 186 20.99 0.97 -17.15
CA GLU A 186 21.08 -0.42 -16.68
C GLU A 186 20.35 -0.67 -15.35
N ASP A 187 20.40 0.28 -14.41
CA ASP A 187 19.70 0.16 -13.11
C ASP A 187 18.18 0.06 -13.28
N GLU A 188 17.61 0.78 -14.26
CA GLU A 188 16.17 0.70 -14.56
C GLU A 188 15.83 -0.57 -15.35
N ILE A 189 16.74 -1.05 -16.20
CA ILE A 189 16.57 -2.32 -16.93
C ILE A 189 16.48 -3.49 -15.93
N GLU A 190 17.42 -3.58 -15.00
CA GLU A 190 17.45 -4.62 -13.96
C GLU A 190 16.17 -4.61 -13.11
N ILE A 191 15.64 -3.42 -12.78
CA ILE A 191 14.38 -3.29 -12.05
C ILE A 191 13.20 -3.83 -12.86
N VAL A 192 13.06 -3.44 -14.13
CA VAL A 192 11.94 -3.89 -14.98
C VAL A 192 12.02 -5.40 -15.22
N GLU A 193 13.23 -5.91 -15.50
CA GLU A 193 13.50 -7.34 -15.63
C GLU A 193 13.11 -8.11 -14.36
N PHE A 194 13.54 -7.64 -13.18
CA PHE A 194 13.17 -8.26 -11.90
C PHE A 194 11.66 -8.26 -11.67
N LEU A 195 10.99 -7.12 -11.92
CA LEU A 195 9.55 -6.98 -11.74
C LEU A 195 8.77 -7.97 -12.62
N VAL A 196 9.22 -8.22 -13.84
CA VAL A 196 8.63 -9.20 -14.75
C VAL A 196 8.97 -10.62 -14.33
N LEU A 197 10.24 -10.91 -14.03
CA LEU A 197 10.68 -12.24 -13.60
C LEU A 197 9.96 -12.71 -12.32
N ARG A 198 9.67 -11.78 -11.40
CA ARG A 198 9.11 -12.07 -10.08
C ARG A 198 7.66 -11.59 -9.91
N HIS A 199 6.94 -11.31 -10.99
CA HIS A 199 5.59 -10.74 -10.90
C HIS A 199 4.60 -11.60 -10.09
N LEU A 200 4.75 -12.93 -10.10
CA LEU A 200 3.90 -13.85 -9.32
C LEU A 200 4.32 -14.00 -7.85
N LEU A 201 5.57 -13.67 -7.51
CA LEU A 201 6.20 -14.01 -6.22
C LEU A 201 5.36 -13.51 -5.03
N MET A 202 4.95 -12.25 -5.07
CA MET A 202 4.23 -11.63 -3.97
C MET A 202 2.79 -12.17 -3.85
N ALA A 203 2.10 -12.42 -4.96
CA ALA A 203 0.76 -13.01 -4.96
C ALA A 203 0.77 -14.45 -4.41
N GLU A 204 1.75 -15.25 -4.81
CA GLU A 204 1.91 -16.62 -4.34
C GLU A 204 2.18 -16.67 -2.84
N LEU A 205 3.05 -15.78 -2.33
CA LEU A 205 3.35 -15.69 -0.92
C LEU A 205 2.16 -15.17 -0.10
N ALA A 206 1.48 -14.13 -0.57
CA ALA A 206 0.36 -13.51 0.15
C ALA A 206 -0.90 -14.39 0.21
N PHE A 207 -1.20 -15.17 -0.83
CA PHE A 207 -2.49 -15.88 -0.93
C PHE A 207 -2.41 -17.40 -0.77
N ARG A 208 -1.23 -18.01 -0.90
CA ARG A 208 -1.07 -19.48 -0.79
C ARG A 208 -0.27 -19.93 0.42
N ARG A 209 0.49 -19.05 1.07
CA ARG A 209 1.35 -19.41 2.21
C ARG A 209 0.86 -18.72 3.49
N ASN A 210 1.18 -19.33 4.63
CA ASN A 210 0.93 -18.68 5.90
C ASN A 210 1.93 -17.51 6.06
N VAL A 211 1.44 -16.28 5.90
CA VAL A 211 2.24 -15.05 6.08
C VAL A 211 2.74 -14.87 7.52
N ASP A 212 2.31 -15.71 8.46
CA ASP A 212 2.77 -15.73 9.86
C ASP A 212 4.20 -16.23 10.06
N ASP A 213 4.78 -16.91 9.08
CA ASP A 213 6.16 -17.40 9.16
C ASP A 213 7.17 -16.28 8.84
N ASP A 214 7.79 -15.72 9.89
CA ASP A 214 8.83 -14.70 9.77
C ASP A 214 10.04 -15.15 8.92
N SER A 215 10.32 -16.45 8.82
CA SER A 215 11.41 -16.95 7.99
C SER A 215 11.11 -16.80 6.50
N LEU A 216 9.85 -17.01 6.10
CA LEU A 216 9.38 -16.82 4.72
C LEU A 216 9.35 -15.34 4.36
N VAL A 217 8.90 -14.47 5.27
CA VAL A 217 8.91 -13.02 5.05
C VAL A 217 10.34 -12.49 4.94
N LEU A 218 11.28 -13.00 5.75
CA LEU A 218 12.70 -12.61 5.66
C LEU A 218 13.34 -13.07 4.34
N GLN A 219 13.01 -14.26 3.85
CA GLN A 219 13.47 -14.74 2.54
C GLN A 219 12.95 -13.84 1.42
N PHE A 220 11.65 -13.50 1.44
CA PHE A 220 11.06 -12.57 0.49
C PHE A 220 11.67 -11.17 0.57
N ALA A 221 11.94 -10.66 1.77
CA ALA A 221 12.65 -9.39 1.96
C ALA A 221 14.03 -9.43 1.31
N ARG A 222 14.80 -10.52 1.50
CA ARG A 222 16.11 -10.68 0.85
C ARG A 222 16.03 -10.72 -0.67
N GLU A 223 14.99 -11.36 -1.21
CA GLU A 223 14.78 -11.46 -2.66
C GLU A 223 14.39 -10.13 -3.28
N VAL A 224 13.52 -9.36 -2.63
CA VAL A 224 13.11 -8.02 -3.08
C VAL A 224 14.20 -6.97 -2.88
N GLY A 225 15.05 -7.13 -1.86
CA GLY A 225 16.29 -6.39 -1.65
C GLY A 225 16.13 -4.94 -1.16
N SER A 226 15.07 -4.22 -1.54
CA SER A 226 14.87 -2.83 -1.12
C SER A 226 13.41 -2.42 -0.92
N PRO A 227 13.14 -1.41 -0.06
CA PRO A 227 11.79 -0.85 0.11
C PRO A 227 11.20 -0.28 -1.19
N GLU A 228 12.01 0.26 -2.09
CA GLU A 228 11.53 0.82 -3.36
C GLU A 228 11.01 -0.29 -4.29
N VAL A 229 11.77 -1.38 -4.46
CA VAL A 229 11.36 -2.55 -5.23
C VAL A 229 10.13 -3.23 -4.61
N LEU A 230 10.06 -3.32 -3.28
CA LEU A 230 8.87 -3.83 -2.58
C LEU A 230 7.60 -3.06 -2.94
N ARG A 231 7.67 -1.72 -2.96
CA ARG A 231 6.53 -0.87 -3.31
C ARG A 231 6.13 -1.07 -4.77
N MET A 232 7.10 -1.16 -5.68
CA MET A 232 6.86 -1.40 -7.10
C MET A 232 6.20 -2.76 -7.33
N LEU A 233 6.72 -3.83 -6.72
CA LEU A 233 6.16 -5.17 -6.82
C LEU A 233 4.76 -5.25 -6.21
N THR A 234 4.50 -4.55 -5.10
CA THR A 234 3.16 -4.46 -4.49
C THR A 234 2.13 -3.87 -5.45
N VAL A 235 2.47 -2.75 -6.10
CA VAL A 235 1.56 -2.10 -7.07
C VAL A 235 1.35 -3.00 -8.28
N LEU A 236 2.42 -3.59 -8.81
CA LEU A 236 2.35 -4.51 -9.94
C LEU A 236 1.42 -5.68 -9.62
N THR A 237 1.64 -6.33 -8.49
CA THR A 237 0.85 -7.47 -8.01
C THR A 237 -0.63 -7.11 -7.90
N MET A 238 -0.96 -5.98 -7.29
CA MET A 238 -2.35 -5.55 -7.18
C MET A 238 -2.99 -5.34 -8.56
N ALA A 239 -2.29 -4.62 -9.44
CA ALA A 239 -2.81 -4.24 -10.74
C ALA A 239 -3.04 -5.46 -11.66
N ASP A 240 -2.12 -6.42 -11.65
CA ASP A 240 -2.25 -7.73 -12.31
C ASP A 240 -3.51 -8.46 -11.81
N ILE A 241 -3.64 -8.68 -10.49
CA ILE A 241 -4.80 -9.37 -9.91
C ILE A 241 -6.12 -8.65 -10.24
N ALA A 242 -6.13 -7.31 -10.20
CA ALA A 242 -7.30 -6.50 -10.53
C ALA A 242 -7.69 -6.58 -12.01
N ALA A 243 -6.74 -6.90 -12.89
CA ALA A 243 -6.93 -7.08 -14.32
C ALA A 243 -7.29 -8.50 -14.74
N VAL A 244 -7.24 -9.49 -13.84
CA VAL A 244 -7.70 -10.87 -14.12
C VAL A 244 -9.21 -10.90 -14.41
N GLY A 245 -10.00 -10.14 -13.64
CA GLY A 245 -11.45 -10.05 -13.83
C GLY A 245 -12.21 -9.35 -12.71
N PRO A 246 -13.50 -9.03 -12.92
CA PRO A 246 -14.35 -8.39 -11.91
C PRO A 246 -14.42 -9.21 -10.61
N GLY A 247 -14.26 -8.55 -9.46
CA GLY A 247 -14.35 -9.19 -8.14
C GLY A 247 -13.15 -10.05 -7.74
N VAL A 248 -12.17 -10.26 -8.64
CA VAL A 248 -10.94 -11.02 -8.32
C VAL A 248 -10.08 -10.26 -7.32
N TRP A 249 -9.85 -8.97 -7.56
CA TRP A 249 -9.30 -8.07 -6.54
C TRP A 249 -10.40 -7.65 -5.58
N ASN A 250 -10.20 -7.90 -4.28
CA ASN A 250 -11.18 -7.65 -3.23
C ASN A 250 -10.48 -7.31 -1.91
N ARG A 251 -11.28 -6.89 -0.92
CA ARG A 251 -10.76 -6.45 0.39
C ARG A 251 -9.90 -7.50 1.09
N TRP A 252 -10.33 -8.76 1.09
CA TRP A 252 -9.57 -9.84 1.72
C TRP A 252 -8.16 -10.00 1.11
N LYS A 253 -8.04 -9.96 -0.22
CA LYS A 253 -6.72 -9.97 -0.87
C LYS A 253 -5.91 -8.71 -0.60
N ALA A 254 -6.57 -7.55 -0.53
CA ALA A 254 -5.91 -6.30 -0.17
C ALA A 254 -5.33 -6.35 1.25
N ASP A 255 -6.05 -6.95 2.19
CA ASP A 255 -5.61 -7.11 3.58
C ASP A 255 -4.40 -8.07 3.67
N LEU A 256 -4.44 -9.21 2.96
CA LEU A 256 -3.32 -10.16 2.89
C LEU A 256 -2.07 -9.53 2.26
N LEU A 257 -2.24 -8.77 1.16
CA LEU A 257 -1.15 -8.08 0.49
C LEU A 257 -0.56 -6.97 1.39
N SER A 258 -1.42 -6.24 2.11
CA SER A 258 -1.02 -5.20 3.07
C SER A 258 -0.19 -5.79 4.21
N GLU A 259 -0.62 -6.91 4.79
CA GLU A 259 0.10 -7.58 5.88
C GLU A 259 1.50 -8.01 5.41
N LEU A 260 1.60 -8.72 4.28
CA LEU A 260 2.90 -9.11 3.73
C LEU A 260 3.78 -7.88 3.45
N TYR A 261 3.23 -6.84 2.83
CA TYR A 261 3.94 -5.59 2.54
C TYR A 261 4.51 -4.96 3.83
N GLN A 262 3.68 -4.79 4.86
CA GLN A 262 4.09 -4.17 6.12
C GLN A 262 5.12 -4.99 6.88
N ARG A 263 4.99 -6.32 6.91
CA ARG A 263 5.98 -7.20 7.54
C ARG A 263 7.32 -7.14 6.81
N THR A 264 7.30 -7.22 5.49
CA THR A 264 8.50 -7.18 4.65
C THR A 264 9.21 -5.84 4.78
N LEU A 265 8.46 -4.74 4.79
CA LEU A 265 9.01 -3.40 4.96
C LEU A 265 9.74 -3.24 6.31
N ARG A 266 9.30 -3.90 7.38
CA ARG A 266 10.00 -3.88 8.67
C ARG A 266 11.39 -4.53 8.62
N PHE A 267 11.59 -5.53 7.77
CA PHE A 267 12.90 -6.15 7.56
C PHE A 267 13.81 -5.30 6.66
N LEU A 268 13.22 -4.68 5.64
CA LEU A 268 13.96 -3.90 4.63
C LEU A 268 14.33 -2.49 5.08
N ASP A 269 13.53 -1.90 5.95
CA ASP A 269 13.74 -0.54 6.43
C ASP A 269 13.52 -0.42 7.94
N PRO A 270 14.46 -0.95 8.76
CA PRO A 270 14.42 -0.77 10.21
C PRO A 270 14.48 0.72 10.60
N ASP A 271 15.13 1.57 9.79
CA ASP A 271 15.33 2.99 10.04
C ASP A 271 14.15 3.88 9.58
N ALA A 272 13.31 3.46 8.63
CA ALA A 272 11.99 4.07 8.40
C ALA A 272 11.10 3.97 9.65
N ASN A 273 11.28 2.93 10.45
CA ASN A 273 10.64 2.85 11.77
C ASN A 273 11.26 3.82 12.79
N ALA A 274 12.56 4.16 12.65
CA ALA A 274 13.25 5.15 13.48
C ALA A 274 12.88 6.60 13.10
N THR A 275 12.88 6.92 11.80
CA THR A 275 12.44 8.23 11.26
C THR A 275 10.94 8.45 11.44
N GLY A 276 10.11 7.42 11.38
CA GLY A 276 8.69 7.50 11.73
C GLY A 276 8.46 7.89 13.20
N ALA A 277 9.22 7.28 14.13
CA ALA A 277 9.21 7.66 15.53
C ALA A 277 9.73 9.09 15.74
N ASP A 278 10.77 9.50 15.03
CA ASP A 278 11.33 10.86 15.12
C ASP A 278 10.39 11.92 14.55
N ARG A 279 9.71 11.61 13.43
CA ARG A 279 8.68 12.48 12.86
C ARG A 279 7.50 12.66 13.81
N ARG A 280 7.00 11.56 14.39
CA ARG A 280 5.93 11.61 15.39
C ARG A 280 6.38 12.30 16.68
N ARG A 281 7.65 12.17 17.07
CA ARG A 281 8.25 12.94 18.16
C ARG A 281 8.24 14.44 17.85
N ALA A 282 8.63 14.83 16.64
CA ALA A 282 8.62 16.23 16.22
C ALA A 282 7.19 16.80 16.20
N GLU A 283 6.22 16.05 15.68
CA GLU A 283 4.80 16.44 15.69
C GLU A 283 4.23 16.52 17.12
N LEU A 284 4.56 15.55 17.98
CA LEU A 284 4.20 15.60 19.41
C LEU A 284 4.74 16.87 20.07
N ASN A 285 6.01 17.21 19.83
CA ASN A 285 6.62 18.43 20.35
C ASN A 285 5.93 19.70 19.81
N GLN A 286 5.49 19.70 18.54
CA GLN A 286 4.70 20.79 17.99
C GLN A 286 3.34 20.93 18.70
N LEU A 287 2.62 19.83 18.94
CA LEU A 287 1.33 19.86 19.64
C LEU A 287 1.45 20.31 21.11
N LEU A 288 2.62 20.15 21.71
CA LEU A 288 2.92 20.62 23.06
C LEU A 288 3.44 22.07 23.10
N THR A 289 3.67 22.69 21.93
CA THR A 289 4.13 24.08 21.85
C THR A 289 3.09 25.02 22.44
N GLY A 290 3.49 25.87 23.39
CA GLY A 290 2.61 26.82 24.08
C GLY A 290 2.10 26.35 25.44
N ARG A 291 2.37 25.10 25.84
CA ARG A 291 2.19 24.66 27.23
C ARG A 291 3.32 25.19 28.11
N ASP A 292 3.04 25.37 29.40
CA ASP A 292 4.05 25.75 30.39
C ASP A 292 5.13 24.67 30.47
N LYS A 293 6.41 25.06 30.55
CA LYS A 293 7.54 24.13 30.74
C LYS A 293 7.41 23.30 32.02
N GLN A 294 6.65 23.78 33.01
CA GLN A 294 6.35 23.06 34.26
C GLN A 294 5.15 22.12 34.14
N ASP A 295 4.45 22.08 32.98
CA ASP A 295 3.35 21.15 32.74
C ASP A 295 3.87 19.70 32.81
N PRO A 296 3.35 18.85 33.72
CA PRO A 296 3.76 17.45 33.83
C PRO A 296 3.65 16.66 32.52
N VAL A 297 2.75 17.06 31.61
CA VAL A 297 2.61 16.45 30.28
C VAL A 297 3.88 16.60 29.45
N ILE A 298 4.59 17.73 29.53
CA ILE A 298 5.85 17.94 28.80
C ILE A 298 6.92 16.98 29.33
N ARG A 299 7.02 16.85 30.65
CA ARG A 299 7.98 15.95 31.29
C ARG A 299 7.71 14.48 30.93
N LEU A 300 6.45 14.04 31.05
CA LEU A 300 6.04 12.69 30.68
C LEU A 300 6.25 12.41 29.18
N ALA A 301 5.95 13.39 28.31
CA ALA A 301 6.19 13.27 26.88
C ALA A 301 7.67 13.05 26.58
N ALA A 302 8.58 13.76 27.24
CA ALA A 302 10.03 13.59 27.07
C ALA A 302 10.52 12.18 27.43
N GLY A 303 9.88 11.53 28.41
CA GLY A 303 10.21 10.17 28.84
C GLY A 303 9.68 9.04 27.96
N LEU A 304 8.81 9.32 26.97
CA LEU A 304 8.21 8.27 26.14
C LEU A 304 9.27 7.51 25.33
N PRO A 305 9.25 6.16 25.31
CA PRO A 305 10.13 5.38 24.43
C PRO A 305 9.81 5.62 22.95
N ARG A 306 10.82 5.48 22.07
CA ARG A 306 10.60 5.49 20.60
C ARG A 306 9.59 4.41 20.18
N ALA A 307 9.61 3.26 20.84
CA ALA A 307 8.68 2.16 20.59
C ALA A 307 7.22 2.59 20.71
N TYR A 308 6.85 3.28 21.80
CA TYR A 308 5.51 3.81 22.05
C TYR A 308 5.05 4.79 20.95
N LEU A 309 5.95 5.66 20.48
CA LEU A 309 5.61 6.61 19.42
C LEU A 309 5.37 5.96 18.05
N ARG A 310 5.94 4.78 17.77
CA ARG A 310 5.75 4.10 16.47
C ARG A 310 4.32 3.63 16.23
N SER A 311 3.57 3.35 17.29
CA SER A 311 2.22 2.79 17.19
C SER A 311 1.12 3.85 17.41
N GLN A 312 1.42 4.95 18.10
CA GLN A 312 0.43 5.95 18.50
C GLN A 312 0.41 7.23 17.65
N GLN A 313 -0.77 7.82 17.49
CA GLN A 313 -0.92 9.14 16.87
C GLN A 313 -0.58 10.26 17.87
N PRO A 314 0.24 11.27 17.51
CA PRO A 314 0.68 12.32 18.44
C PRO A 314 -0.43 13.04 19.20
N ARG A 315 -1.57 13.34 18.55
CA ARG A 315 -2.73 13.97 19.21
C ARG A 315 -3.31 13.10 20.33
N GLN A 316 -3.45 11.80 20.07
CA GLN A 316 -3.92 10.84 21.06
C GLN A 316 -2.93 10.72 22.23
N VAL A 317 -1.63 10.67 21.94
CA VAL A 317 -0.59 10.65 22.98
C VAL A 317 -0.74 11.85 23.92
N VAL A 318 -0.99 13.06 23.40
CA VAL A 318 -1.22 14.25 24.25
C VAL A 318 -2.45 14.09 25.15
N GLU A 319 -3.55 13.54 24.63
CA GLU A 319 -4.76 13.28 25.44
C GLU A 319 -4.48 12.29 26.57
N GLU A 320 -3.79 11.18 26.26
CA GLU A 320 -3.48 10.11 27.22
C GLU A 320 -2.51 10.61 28.29
N LEU A 321 -1.45 11.33 27.91
CA LEU A 321 -0.53 11.95 28.86
C LEU A 321 -1.22 13.01 29.73
N THR A 322 -2.17 13.77 29.17
CA THR A 322 -2.97 14.74 29.95
C THR A 322 -3.85 14.03 30.99
N ARG A 323 -4.40 12.86 30.68
CA ARG A 323 -5.13 12.03 31.66
C ARG A 323 -4.19 11.46 32.70
N LEU A 324 -3.04 10.91 32.26
CA LEU A 324 -2.02 10.31 33.12
C LEU A 324 -1.50 11.32 34.16
N ALA A 325 -1.19 12.55 33.73
CA ALA A 325 -0.72 13.64 34.58
C ALA A 325 -1.72 14.05 35.68
N LYS A 326 -3.02 13.81 35.48
CA LYS A 326 -4.08 14.15 36.43
C LYS A 326 -4.40 13.02 37.42
N LEU A 327 -3.77 11.85 37.29
CA LEU A 327 -4.00 10.74 38.20
C LEU A 327 -3.35 10.99 39.57
N SER A 328 -4.11 10.72 40.64
CA SER A 328 -3.56 10.57 41.99
C SER A 328 -2.85 9.21 42.12
N ALA A 329 -1.96 9.08 43.12
CA ALA A 329 -1.27 7.82 43.37
C ALA A 329 -2.26 6.68 43.63
N GLY A 330 -1.99 5.50 43.08
CA GLY A 330 -2.83 4.30 43.16
C GLY A 330 -4.00 4.26 42.16
N ASN A 331 -4.21 5.32 41.37
CA ASN A 331 -5.28 5.38 40.38
C ASN A 331 -4.80 5.07 38.97
N GLN A 332 -5.75 4.66 38.14
CA GLN A 332 -5.54 4.30 36.75
C GLN A 332 -6.69 4.80 35.84
N PHE A 333 -6.42 4.87 34.55
CA PHE A 333 -7.44 4.90 33.51
C PHE A 333 -7.23 3.75 32.53
N VAL A 334 -8.32 3.33 31.90
CA VAL A 334 -8.30 2.44 30.75
C VAL A 334 -9.09 3.11 29.63
N THR A 335 -8.60 3.04 28.40
CA THR A 335 -9.35 3.46 27.21
C THR A 335 -9.30 2.36 26.17
N ALA A 336 -10.45 2.00 25.62
CA ALA A 336 -10.58 1.05 24.53
C ALA A 336 -11.16 1.76 23.30
N ARG A 337 -10.56 1.55 22.13
CA ARG A 337 -11.01 2.14 20.87
C ARG A 337 -10.93 1.12 19.75
N TRP A 338 -11.99 1.02 18.96
CA TRP A 338 -11.97 0.24 17.73
C TRP A 338 -11.06 0.90 16.69
N GLN A 339 -10.22 0.10 16.03
CA GLN A 339 -9.32 0.50 14.95
C GLN A 339 -9.81 -0.13 13.65
N ALA A 340 -10.52 0.64 12.82
CA ALA A 340 -11.20 0.13 11.62
C ALA A 340 -10.21 -0.39 10.56
N GLU A 341 -9.01 0.18 10.51
CA GLU A 341 -7.95 -0.15 9.58
C GLU A 341 -7.31 -1.51 9.85
N THR A 342 -7.31 -1.94 11.13
CA THR A 342 -6.67 -3.19 11.55
C THR A 342 -7.66 -4.23 12.07
N ALA A 343 -8.94 -3.87 12.16
CA ALA A 343 -9.98 -4.67 12.79
C ALA A 343 -9.62 -5.14 14.21
N THR A 344 -8.93 -4.28 14.97
CA THR A 344 -8.50 -4.56 16.34
C THR A 344 -9.08 -3.56 17.31
N VAL A 345 -9.05 -3.89 18.60
CA VAL A 345 -9.27 -2.94 19.68
C VAL A 345 -7.92 -2.47 20.18
N SER A 346 -7.70 -1.16 20.19
CA SER A 346 -6.58 -0.57 20.91
C SER A 346 -6.98 -0.30 22.35
N VAL A 347 -6.20 -0.80 23.30
CA VAL A 347 -6.41 -0.60 24.73
C VAL A 347 -5.21 0.11 25.33
N THR A 348 -5.41 1.33 25.82
CA THR A 348 -4.37 2.07 26.57
C THR A 348 -4.71 2.01 28.06
N VAL A 349 -3.75 1.60 28.88
CA VAL A 349 -3.84 1.60 30.34
C VAL A 349 -2.81 2.57 30.88
N GLY A 350 -3.28 3.61 31.57
CA GLY A 350 -2.42 4.55 32.28
C GLY A 350 -2.57 4.39 33.78
N LEU A 351 -1.46 4.28 34.51
CA LEU A 351 -1.42 4.06 35.96
C LEU A 351 -0.43 5.04 36.59
N ARG A 352 -0.74 5.51 37.81
CA ARG A 352 0.25 6.12 38.69
C ARG A 352 0.44 5.26 39.93
N ALA A 353 1.61 4.63 40.09
CA ALA A 353 1.89 3.76 41.22
C ALA A 353 3.34 3.94 41.71
N PRO A 354 3.58 3.90 43.03
CA PRO A 354 4.93 4.00 43.61
C PRO A 354 5.81 2.77 43.32
N THR A 355 5.21 1.61 43.01
CA THR A 355 5.92 0.38 42.67
C THR A 355 5.26 -0.28 41.47
N VAL A 356 6.05 -0.60 40.43
CA VAL A 356 5.54 -1.07 39.13
C VAL A 356 5.55 -2.61 38.98
N THR A 357 5.90 -3.34 40.03
CA THR A 357 6.07 -4.80 39.98
C THR A 357 4.75 -5.52 39.68
N GLY A 358 4.77 -6.39 38.67
CA GLY A 358 3.63 -7.24 38.29
C GLY A 358 2.45 -6.51 37.64
N VAL A 359 2.55 -5.22 37.34
CA VAL A 359 1.48 -4.43 36.69
C VAL A 359 1.11 -5.00 35.34
N PHE A 360 2.11 -5.23 34.48
CA PHE A 360 1.90 -5.80 33.14
C PHE A 360 1.15 -7.14 33.17
N HIS A 361 1.58 -8.07 34.03
CA HIS A 361 0.93 -9.38 34.16
C HIS A 361 -0.53 -9.27 34.59
N ARG A 362 -0.87 -8.34 35.49
CA ARG A 362 -2.27 -8.08 35.88
C ARG A 362 -3.09 -7.49 34.72
N ILE A 363 -2.49 -6.60 33.93
CA ILE A 363 -3.16 -6.04 32.74
C ILE A 363 -3.42 -7.13 31.71
N ALA A 364 -2.40 -7.92 31.36
CA ALA A 364 -2.54 -9.03 30.43
C ALA A 364 -3.58 -10.06 30.92
N ALA A 365 -3.58 -10.39 32.21
CA ALA A 365 -4.58 -11.27 32.82
C ALA A 365 -6.00 -10.68 32.74
N GLY A 366 -6.17 -9.38 32.98
CA GLY A 366 -7.47 -8.70 32.89
C GLY A 366 -8.00 -8.60 31.46
N LEU A 367 -7.12 -8.47 30.46
CA LEU A 367 -7.48 -8.57 29.04
C LEU A 367 -7.90 -10.00 28.69
N ALA A 368 -7.09 -10.99 29.07
CA ALA A 368 -7.38 -12.40 28.81
C ALA A 368 -8.68 -12.87 29.49
N SER A 369 -8.98 -12.42 30.72
CA SER A 369 -10.25 -12.74 31.40
C SER A 369 -11.48 -12.19 30.69
N GLN A 370 -11.31 -11.15 29.89
CA GLN A 370 -12.34 -10.58 29.03
C GLN A 370 -12.34 -11.19 27.63
N ARG A 371 -11.60 -12.29 27.41
CA ARG A 371 -11.46 -12.98 26.12
C ARG A 371 -10.85 -12.09 25.02
N LEU A 372 -10.04 -11.11 25.42
CA LEU A 372 -9.24 -10.29 24.51
C LEU A 372 -7.89 -10.98 24.29
N GLU A 373 -7.59 -11.29 23.03
CA GLU A 373 -6.31 -11.86 22.61
C GLU A 373 -5.31 -10.73 22.34
N VAL A 374 -4.18 -10.74 23.05
CA VAL A 374 -3.12 -9.74 22.88
C VAL A 374 -2.27 -10.09 21.67
N LEU A 375 -2.30 -9.22 20.66
CA LEU A 375 -1.44 -9.32 19.47
C LEU A 375 -0.09 -8.63 19.70
N SER A 376 -0.11 -7.49 20.39
CA SER A 376 1.09 -6.74 20.72
C SER A 376 0.87 -5.86 21.95
N ALA A 377 1.98 -5.51 22.61
CA ALA A 377 2.01 -4.59 23.73
C ALA A 377 3.24 -3.67 23.65
N ASP A 378 3.02 -2.37 23.79
CA ASP A 378 4.04 -1.36 24.03
C ASP A 378 3.98 -0.98 25.51
N ILE A 379 4.96 -1.45 26.29
CA ILE A 379 5.01 -1.27 27.75
C ILE A 379 5.93 -0.09 28.06
N SER A 380 5.44 0.91 28.78
CA SER A 380 6.23 2.11 29.08
C SER A 380 6.10 2.57 30.52
N THR A 381 7.21 2.61 31.24
CA THR A 381 7.33 3.27 32.54
C THR A 381 7.93 4.66 32.36
N LEU A 382 7.29 5.68 32.93
CA LEU A 382 7.65 7.09 32.83
C LEU A 382 7.88 7.67 34.23
N ASP A 383 8.96 8.43 34.41
CA ASP A 383 9.30 9.14 35.67
C ASP A 383 9.28 8.27 36.94
N ASN A 384 9.47 6.94 36.83
CA ASN A 384 9.44 5.95 37.92
C ASN A 384 8.15 5.86 38.74
N GLU A 385 7.13 6.69 38.49
CA GLU A 385 5.83 6.67 39.16
C GLU A 385 4.64 6.46 38.21
N PHE A 386 4.84 6.69 36.90
CA PHE A 386 3.79 6.60 35.90
C PHE A 386 4.05 5.42 34.97
N LEU A 387 2.98 4.78 34.53
CA LEU A 387 3.00 3.73 33.53
C LEU A 387 1.94 4.04 32.48
N ILE A 388 2.30 3.83 31.22
CA ILE A 388 1.37 3.90 30.10
C ILE A 388 1.65 2.73 29.16
N ASP A 389 0.78 1.75 29.22
CA ASP A 389 0.89 0.56 28.40
C ASP A 389 -0.18 0.60 27.32
N HIS A 390 0.21 0.25 26.10
CA HIS A 390 -0.69 0.19 24.96
C HIS A 390 -0.73 -1.22 24.40
N PHE A 391 -1.93 -1.76 24.25
CA PHE A 391 -2.18 -3.10 23.76
C PHE A 391 -2.98 -3.04 22.48
N ARG A 392 -2.62 -3.87 21.51
CA ARG A 392 -3.47 -4.21 20.38
C ARG A 392 -4.06 -5.58 20.62
N VAL A 393 -5.39 -5.67 20.64
CA VAL A 393 -6.08 -6.90 20.95
C VAL A 393 -7.17 -7.24 19.94
N ILE A 394 -7.47 -8.53 19.79
CA ILE A 394 -8.66 -9.03 19.11
C ILE A 394 -9.69 -9.40 20.16
N ASP A 395 -10.93 -8.93 19.99
CA ASP A 395 -12.06 -9.38 20.79
C ASP A 395 -12.62 -10.68 20.21
N ARG A 396 -12.37 -11.81 20.90
CA ARG A 396 -12.83 -13.12 20.42
C ARG A 396 -14.34 -13.32 20.51
N ASP A 397 -15.05 -12.42 21.18
CA ASP A 397 -16.51 -12.48 21.31
C ASP A 397 -17.23 -11.82 20.12
N TYR A 398 -16.50 -11.05 19.29
CA TYR A 398 -17.08 -10.32 18.15
C TYR A 398 -16.27 -10.52 16.87
N ALA A 399 -16.90 -11.10 15.86
CA ALA A 399 -16.37 -11.13 14.50
C ALA A 399 -16.72 -9.80 13.77
N GLY A 400 -15.83 -8.82 13.81
CA GLY A 400 -16.01 -7.52 13.16
C GLY A 400 -15.85 -6.34 14.13
N GLN A 401 -16.52 -5.21 13.84
CA GLN A 401 -16.44 -4.02 14.68
C GLN A 401 -16.95 -4.30 16.09
N THR A 402 -16.07 -4.13 17.09
CA THR A 402 -16.44 -4.22 18.50
C THR A 402 -17.46 -3.11 18.84
N PRO A 403 -18.67 -3.46 19.33
CA PRO A 403 -19.71 -2.49 19.66
C PRO A 403 -19.24 -1.46 20.70
N ALA A 404 -19.80 -0.25 20.66
CA ALA A 404 -19.44 0.82 21.61
C ALA A 404 -19.72 0.42 23.07
N GLU A 405 -20.79 -0.33 23.31
CA GLU A 405 -21.13 -0.89 24.63
C GLU A 405 -20.03 -1.83 25.13
N ARG A 406 -19.54 -2.71 24.24
CA ARG A 406 -18.43 -3.62 24.55
C ARG A 406 -17.13 -2.87 24.81
N LEU A 407 -16.81 -1.84 24.04
CA LEU A 407 -15.64 -0.98 24.32
C LEU A 407 -15.75 -0.30 25.69
N ALA A 408 -16.95 0.11 26.09
CA ALA A 408 -17.21 0.67 27.42
C ALA A 408 -17.10 -0.37 28.55
N GLU A 409 -17.41 -1.64 28.29
CA GLU A 409 -17.15 -2.74 29.23
C GLU A 409 -15.65 -2.98 29.42
N ILE A 410 -14.88 -2.97 28.33
CA ILE A 410 -13.42 -3.14 28.36
C ILE A 410 -12.75 -1.99 29.10
N ALA A 411 -13.26 -0.77 28.93
CA ALA A 411 -12.72 0.45 29.51
C ALA A 411 -13.79 1.21 30.33
N PRO A 412 -14.19 0.69 31.50
CA PRO A 412 -15.26 1.30 32.28
C PRO A 412 -14.82 2.66 32.82
N ALA A 413 -15.65 3.68 32.59
CA ALA A 413 -15.44 5.01 33.14
C ALA A 413 -15.65 4.98 34.66
N ARG A 414 -14.56 4.98 35.45
CA ARG A 414 -14.67 5.18 36.90
C ARG A 414 -15.20 6.59 37.19
N ARG A 415 -16.48 6.70 37.57
CA ARG A 415 -16.97 7.84 38.36
C ARG A 415 -16.68 7.52 39.83
N GLY A 416 -16.28 8.54 40.59
CA GLY A 416 -15.84 8.37 41.98
C GLY A 416 -16.88 7.69 42.89
N GLN A 417 -16.35 7.08 43.95
CA GLN A 417 -16.97 6.63 45.21
C GLN A 417 -17.59 5.23 45.35
N ASP A 418 -17.73 4.40 44.31
CA ASP A 418 -18.17 3.00 44.52
C ASP A 418 -17.04 1.98 44.30
N ALA A 419 -16.38 1.61 45.40
CA ALA A 419 -15.23 0.69 45.43
C ALA A 419 -15.60 -0.82 45.41
N SER A 420 -16.80 -1.21 44.96
CA SER A 420 -17.30 -2.59 45.10
C SER A 420 -17.59 -3.35 43.80
N ARG A 421 -17.40 -2.75 42.62
CA ARG A 421 -17.42 -3.49 41.34
C ARG A 421 -16.03 -3.52 40.73
N ALA A 422 -15.36 -4.66 40.92
CA ALA A 422 -14.02 -4.95 40.42
C ALA A 422 -13.96 -4.71 38.91
N SER A 423 -13.16 -3.74 38.47
CA SER A 423 -12.68 -3.73 37.08
C SER A 423 -11.85 -4.99 36.85
N ALA A 424 -11.90 -5.58 35.66
CA ALA A 424 -11.07 -6.74 35.28
C ALA A 424 -9.55 -6.53 35.53
N PHE A 425 -9.13 -5.28 35.71
CA PHE A 425 -7.76 -4.87 36.00
C PHE A 425 -7.40 -4.75 37.50
N GLY A 426 -8.36 -4.89 38.43
CA GLY A 426 -8.11 -4.80 39.89
C GLY A 426 -7.81 -3.39 40.43
N THR A 427 -7.63 -3.26 41.75
CA THR A 427 -7.12 -2.07 42.45
C THR A 427 -5.62 -2.19 42.64
N PHE A 428 -4.87 -1.18 42.19
CA PHE A 428 -3.40 -1.16 42.25
C PHE A 428 -2.95 -0.33 43.44
N GLY A 429 -2.98 -0.90 44.65
CA GLY A 429 -2.61 -0.14 45.86
C GLY A 429 -2.57 -0.88 47.20
N GLU A 430 -2.86 -2.18 47.26
CA GLU A 430 -2.70 -2.94 48.51
C GLU A 430 -1.62 -4.00 48.33
N ASP A 431 -0.50 -3.80 49.04
CA ASP A 431 0.48 -4.85 49.28
C ASP A 431 -0.23 -6.03 49.95
N GLN A 432 -0.49 -7.08 49.18
CA GLN A 432 -0.77 -8.38 49.78
C GLN A 432 0.54 -8.90 50.37
N HIS A 433 0.74 -8.62 51.66
CA HIS A 433 1.67 -9.38 52.48
C HIS A 433 1.33 -10.87 52.36
N LEU A 434 2.09 -11.57 51.52
CA LEU A 434 2.13 -13.03 51.50
C LEU A 434 2.80 -13.50 52.79
N SER A 435 2.00 -13.62 53.84
CA SER A 435 2.36 -14.41 55.02
C SER A 435 2.58 -15.85 54.58
N ARG A 436 3.84 -16.29 54.61
CA ARG A 436 4.19 -17.71 54.53
C ARG A 436 3.51 -18.43 55.70
N PRO A 437 2.76 -19.52 55.47
CA PRO A 437 2.39 -20.41 56.56
C PRO A 437 3.61 -21.28 56.89
N ASP A 438 4.02 -21.24 58.15
CA ASP A 438 4.86 -22.28 58.75
C ASP A 438 4.15 -23.64 58.60
N ARG A 439 4.80 -24.57 57.91
CA ARG A 439 4.91 -26.00 58.25
C ARG A 439 5.84 -26.74 57.28
#